data_AF-A0A7X2D574-F1
#
_entry.id   AF-A0A7X2D574-F1
#
_cell.length_a   1.000
_cell.length_b   1.000
_cell.length_c   1.000
_cell.angle_alpha   90.00
_cell.angle_beta   90.00
_cell.angle_gamma   90.00
#
_symmetry.space_group_name_H-M   'P 1'
#
loop_
_entity.id
_entity.type
_entity.pdbx_description
1 polymer ?
#
loop_
_entity_poly.entity_id
_entity_poly.type
_entity_poly.pdbx_seq_one_letter_code
_entity_poly.pdbx_strand_id
1 'polypeptide(L)' 'MNYRAELDLTQTQLAEKINAKQKSLSRYETGVSLPSMKSVVKIAKVLKKPAGYFLEE' A
#
# COMPACT_ATOMS: atom_id res chain seq x y z
N MET A 1 -5.63 -8.38 3.57
CA MET A 1 -5.94 -6.95 3.39
C MET A 1 -6.00 -6.61 1.90
N ASN A 2 -7.16 -6.19 1.38
CA ASN A 2 -7.39 -5.97 -0.07
C ASN A 2 -7.77 -4.51 -0.38
N TYR A 3 -7.10 -3.54 0.24
CA TYR A 3 -7.44 -2.11 0.17
C TYR A 3 -7.35 -1.48 -1.24
N ARG A 4 -6.65 -2.14 -2.15
CA ARG A 4 -6.54 -1.73 -3.56
C ARG A 4 -7.71 -2.18 -4.43
N ALA A 5 -8.48 -3.19 -3.99
CA ALA A 5 -9.62 -3.72 -4.73
C ALA A 5 -10.78 -2.71 -4.79
N GLU A 6 -10.93 -1.87 -3.75
CA GLU A 6 -11.93 -0.78 -3.72
C GLU A 6 -11.70 0.31 -4.79
N LEU A 7 -10.51 0.31 -5.42
CA LEU A 7 -10.12 1.29 -6.44
C LEU A 7 -9.75 0.62 -7.77
N ASP A 8 -10.08 -0.67 -7.95
CA ASP A 8 -9.73 -1.48 -9.12
C ASP A 8 -8.22 -1.43 -9.48
N LEU A 9 -7.37 -1.32 -8.45
CA LEU A 9 -5.92 -1.27 -8.63
C LEU A 9 -5.29 -2.65 -8.49
N THR A 10 -4.47 -3.00 -9.47
CA THR A 10 -3.50 -4.09 -9.36
C THR A 10 -2.34 -3.71 -8.44
N GLN A 11 -1.59 -4.71 -7.96
CA GLN A 11 -0.38 -4.46 -7.17
C GLN A 11 0.65 -3.61 -7.95
N THR A 12 0.80 -3.86 -9.25
CA THR A 12 1.73 -3.09 -10.09
C THR A 12 1.32 -1.63 -10.16
N GLN A 13 0.04 -1.33 -10.44
CA GLN A 13 -0.44 0.04 -10.53
C GLN A 13 -0.32 0.80 -9.21
N LEU A 14 -0.62 0.16 -8.07
CA LEU A 14 -0.44 0.80 -6.76
C LEU A 14 1.05 1.04 -6.48
N ALA A 15 1.92 0.07 -6.79
CA ALA A 15 3.36 0.21 -6.61
C ALA A 15 3.94 1.36 -7.44
N GLU A 16 3.53 1.48 -8.71
CA GLU A 16 3.90 2.61 -9.58
C GLU A 16 3.47 3.96 -8.99
N LYS A 17 2.22 4.07 -8.53
CA LYS A 17 1.69 5.31 -7.92
C LYS A 17 2.45 5.74 -6.67
N ILE A 18 3.01 4.81 -5.90
CA ILE A 18 3.83 5.12 -4.71
C ILE A 18 5.34 5.15 -5.00
N ASN A 19 5.75 4.95 -6.26
CA ASN A 19 7.14 4.80 -6.68
C ASN A 19 7.86 3.69 -5.87
N ALA A 20 7.28 2.50 -5.87
CA ALA A 20 7.82 1.27 -5.28
C ALA A 20 7.79 0.14 -6.31
N LYS A 21 8.48 -0.96 -6.01
CA LYS A 21 8.41 -2.18 -6.82
C LYS A 21 7.16 -2.99 -6.46
N GLN A 22 6.52 -3.63 -7.43
CA GLN A 22 5.39 -4.54 -7.18
C GLN A 22 5.74 -5.61 -6.12
N LYS A 23 6.96 -6.16 -6.15
CA LYS A 23 7.45 -7.11 -5.14
C LYS A 23 7.46 -6.51 -3.73
N SER A 24 7.80 -5.23 -3.58
CA SER A 24 7.74 -4.55 -2.28
C SER A 24 6.32 -4.46 -1.77
N LEU A 25 5.38 -4.08 -2.64
CA LEU A 25 3.96 -4.02 -2.29
C LEU A 25 3.39 -5.39 -1.90
N SER A 26 3.73 -6.44 -2.66
CA SER A 26 3.34 -7.82 -2.33
C SER A 26 3.84 -8.25 -0.94
N ARG A 27 5.07 -7.88 -0.55
CA ARG A 27 5.58 -8.16 0.80
C ARG A 27 4.89 -7.34 1.89
N TYR A 28 4.40 -6.14 1.57
CA TYR A 28 3.60 -5.34 2.50
C TYR A 28 2.23 -5.99 2.73
N GLU A 29 1.53 -6.38 1.65
CA GLU A 29 0.20 -7.00 1.72
C GLU A 29 0.21 -8.37 2.40
N THR A 30 1.33 -9.10 2.35
CA THR A 30 1.49 -10.41 2.98
C THR A 30 2.14 -10.34 4.37
N GLY A 31 2.46 -9.15 4.89
CA GLY A 31 3.11 -8.97 6.19
C GLY A 31 4.58 -9.41 6.25
N VAL A 32 5.16 -9.87 5.13
CA VAL A 32 6.56 -10.32 5.05
C VAL A 32 7.54 -9.16 5.29
N SER A 33 7.14 -7.92 4.99
CA SER A 33 7.90 -6.74 5.40
C SER A 33 6.98 -5.57 5.68
N LEU A 34 7.38 -4.69 6.59
CA LEU A 34 6.64 -3.47 6.87
C LEU A 34 7.03 -2.34 5.90
N PRO A 35 6.06 -1.58 5.38
CA PRO A 35 6.34 -0.36 4.64
C PRO A 35 6.96 0.70 5.56
N SER A 36 7.87 1.51 5.01
CA SER A 36 8.35 2.70 5.72
C SER A 36 7.22 3.70 5.95
N MET A 37 7.34 4.59 6.94
CA MET A 37 6.36 5.68 7.15
C MET A 37 6.12 6.53 5.89
N LYS A 38 7.18 6.75 5.08
CA LYS A 38 7.06 7.45 3.79
C LYS A 38 6.18 6.68 2.81
N SER A 39 6.32 5.36 2.75
CA SER A 39 5.49 4.48 1.92
C SER A 39 4.05 4.45 2.43
N VAL A 40 3.84 4.36 3.75
CA VAL A 40 2.50 4.41 4.37
C VAL A 40 1.76 5.70 3.99
N VAL A 41 2.42 6.85 4.11
CA VAL A 41 1.80 8.15 3.74
C VAL A 41 1.44 8.19 2.24
N LYS A 42 2.28 7.64 1.37
CA LYS A 42 1.97 7.58 -0.07
C LYS A 42 0.80 6.64 -0.37
N ILE A 43 0.78 5.46 0.24
CA ILE A 43 -0.30 4.48 0.13
C ILE A 43 -1.61 5.10 0.60
N ALA A 44 -1.61 5.72 1.78
CA ALA A 44 -2.74 6.45 2.33
C ALA A 44 -3.30 7.52 1.38
N LYS A 45 -2.41 8.32 0.76
CA LYS A 45 -2.80 9.32 -0.26
C LYS A 45 -3.43 8.70 -1.50
N VAL A 46 -2.84 7.64 -2.05
CA VAL A 46 -3.37 6.96 -3.25
C VAL A 46 -4.71 6.30 -2.97
N LEU A 47 -4.83 5.67 -1.79
CA LEU A 47 -6.04 4.97 -1.37
C LEU A 47 -7.11 5.91 -0.77
N LYS A 48 -6.80 7.20 -0.61
CA LYS A 48 -7.65 8.21 0.04
C LYS A 48 -8.15 7.78 1.44
N LYS A 49 -7.30 7.06 2.18
CA LYS A 49 -7.58 6.58 3.55
C LYS A 49 -6.58 7.21 4.53
N PRO A 50 -6.95 7.44 5.80
CA PRO A 50 -6.01 7.92 6.80
C PRO A 50 -4.88 6.90 7.02
N ALA A 51 -3.66 7.38 7.29
CA ALA A 51 -2.51 6.49 7.50
C ALA A 51 -2.71 5.48 8.64
N GLY A 52 -3.46 5.87 9.68
CA GLY A 52 -3.82 5.00 10.81
C GLY A 52 -4.57 3.72 10.40
N TYR A 53 -5.32 3.77 9.30
CA TYR A 53 -6.03 2.61 8.74
C TYR A 53 -5.10 1.45 8.33
N PHE A 54 -3.81 1.72 8.13
CA PHE A 54 -2.79 0.72 7.79
C PHE A 54 -1.86 0.38 8.97
N LEU A 55 -2.10 0.97 10.14
CA LEU A 55 -1.30 0.81 11.35
C LEU A 55 -2.05 0.04 12.46
N GLU A 56 -3.36 -0.17 12.31
CA GLU A 56 -4.18 -0.96 13.23
C GLU A 56 -4.33 -2.40 12.70
N GLU A 57 -4.02 -3.40 13.54
CA GLU A 57 -4.20 -4.84 13.27
C GLU A 57 -5.67 -5.26 13.21
#